data_AF-A0A1V5SAI1-F1
#
_entry.id   AF-A0A1V5SAI1-F1
#
_cell.length_a   1.000
_cell.length_b   1.000
_cell.length_c   1.000
_cell.angle_alpha   90.00
_cell.angle_beta   90.00
_cell.angle_gamma   90.00
#
_symmetry.space_group_name_H-M   'P 1'
#
loop_
_entity.id
_entity.type
_entity.pdbx_description
1 polymer ?
#
loop_
_entity_poly.entity_id
_entity_poly.type
_entity_poly.pdbx_seq_one_letter_code
_entity_poly.pdbx_strand_id
1 'polypeptide(L)'
;MAFTITAIADRGAWIGPRTQSIEPGASATINISPSTGLTPLKLTVDNEIVEYANPKVLTDIQSDHTVRLYTQTINGVIVASGGVYAINRYSHFFYDNSMFNGQRPHTWRWDISGNGLTTSFTTQNFTITFPALGTYNINFWCRNDISQSSMSFTIEVQ
;
A
#
# COMPACT_ATOMS: atom_id res chain seq x y z
N MET A 1 -0.77 15.13 31.92
CA MET A 1 -1.33 14.25 30.88
C MET A 1 -0.49 14.45 29.63
N ALA A 2 -0.24 13.38 28.88
CA ALA A 2 0.48 13.47 27.60
C ALA A 2 -0.52 13.56 26.44
N PHE A 3 -0.09 14.16 25.34
CA PHE A 3 -0.83 14.29 24.10
C PHE A 3 -0.45 13.20 23.10
N THR A 4 -1.42 12.77 22.30
CA THR A 4 -1.26 11.74 21.30
C THR A 4 -0.98 12.35 19.93
N ILE A 5 0.11 11.94 19.30
CA ILE A 5 0.40 12.25 17.90
C ILE A 5 0.12 11.01 17.06
N THR A 6 -0.85 11.09 16.17
CA THR A 6 -1.24 9.98 15.28
C THR A 6 -0.71 10.23 13.87
N ALA A 7 0.05 9.28 13.33
CA ALA A 7 0.59 9.36 11.98
C ALA A 7 -0.15 8.38 11.05
N ILE A 8 -0.65 8.89 9.94
CA ILE A 8 -1.44 8.14 8.95
C ILE A 8 -0.84 8.34 7.57
N ALA A 9 -0.66 7.27 6.81
CA ALA A 9 -0.20 7.33 5.43
C ALA A 9 -1.23 6.68 4.51
N ASP A 10 -1.30 7.19 3.28
CA ASP A 10 -1.93 6.49 2.18
C ASP A 10 -1.21 5.16 1.88
N ARG A 11 -1.88 4.31 1.10
CA ARG A 11 -1.38 2.99 0.71
C ARG A 11 0.01 3.09 0.10
N GLY A 12 0.87 2.12 0.42
CA GLY A 12 2.22 2.03 -0.14
C GLY A 12 3.19 3.06 0.43
N ALA A 13 2.80 3.87 1.42
CA ALA A 13 3.72 4.75 2.11
C ALA A 13 3.85 4.37 3.58
N TRP A 14 5.03 4.59 4.14
CA TRP A 14 5.29 4.48 5.55
C TRP A 14 5.41 5.88 6.16
N ILE A 15 4.72 6.06 7.28
CA ILE A 15 4.89 7.20 8.18
C ILE A 15 5.01 6.64 9.59
N GLY A 16 5.99 7.11 10.35
CA GLY A 16 6.28 6.50 11.63
C GLY A 16 6.99 7.41 12.63
N PRO A 17 6.81 7.13 13.93
CA PRO A 17 5.95 6.08 14.50
C PRO A 17 4.44 6.38 14.31
N ARG A 18 3.59 5.33 14.26
CA ARG A 18 2.13 5.46 14.02
C ARG A 18 1.43 6.24 15.13
N THR A 19 1.88 6.08 16.37
CA THR A 19 1.41 6.83 17.52
C THR A 19 2.61 7.23 18.39
N GLN A 20 2.54 8.43 18.98
CA GLN A 20 3.47 8.92 20.00
C GLN A 20 2.68 9.50 21.16
N SER A 21 3.23 9.38 22.36
CA SER A 21 2.72 10.04 23.56
C SER A 21 3.74 11.09 23.98
N ILE A 22 3.36 12.36 23.93
CA ILE A 22 4.27 13.52 24.05
C ILE A 22 3.82 14.41 25.20
N GLU A 23 4.75 14.86 26.04
CA GLU A 23 4.45 15.79 27.13
C GLU A 23 4.13 17.20 26.61
N PRO A 24 3.28 17.98 27.32
CA PRO A 24 3.01 19.37 26.94
C PRO A 24 4.29 20.20 26.79
N GLY A 25 4.40 20.94 25.69
CA GLY A 25 5.57 21.76 25.35
C GLY A 25 6.75 21.02 24.73
N ALA A 26 6.74 19.69 24.69
CA ALA A 26 7.77 18.90 24.02
C ALA A 26 7.58 18.89 22.49
N SER A 27 8.46 18.20 21.76
CA SER A 27 8.40 18.07 20.30
C SER A 27 8.24 16.62 19.86
N ALA A 28 7.47 16.39 18.80
CA ALA A 28 7.32 15.11 18.13
C ALA A 28 8.12 15.08 16.83
N THR A 29 8.76 13.94 16.53
CA THR A 29 9.47 13.72 15.27
C THR A 29 8.80 12.59 14.50
N ILE A 30 8.46 12.83 13.23
CA ILE A 30 7.78 11.87 12.36
C ILE A 30 8.65 11.64 11.11
N ASN A 31 9.07 10.40 10.90
CA ASN A 31 9.77 10.00 9.69
C ASN A 31 8.77 9.59 8.61
N ILE A 32 9.07 9.97 7.36
CA ILE A 32 8.24 9.71 6.19
C ILE A 32 9.08 8.95 5.15
N SER A 33 8.53 7.85 4.63
CA SER A 33 9.17 7.05 3.59
C SER A 33 8.12 6.46 2.64
N PRO A 34 7.74 7.17 1.57
CA PRO A 34 6.94 6.60 0.49
C PRO A 34 7.68 5.44 -0.17
N SER A 35 6.98 4.36 -0.55
CA SER A 35 7.62 3.28 -1.33
C SER A 35 8.07 3.77 -2.70
N THR A 36 9.01 3.06 -3.31
CA THR A 36 9.47 3.32 -4.68
C THR A 36 8.30 3.44 -5.65
N GLY A 37 8.37 4.43 -6.54
CA GLY A 37 7.30 4.74 -7.50
C GLY A 37 6.21 5.68 -6.95
N LEU A 38 6.24 6.01 -5.66
CA LEU A 38 5.37 7.01 -5.03
C LEU A 38 6.12 8.29 -4.68
N THR A 39 5.40 9.40 -4.72
CA THR A 39 5.85 10.73 -4.27
C THR A 39 4.83 11.31 -3.29
N PRO A 40 5.26 12.13 -2.31
CA PRO A 40 4.33 12.92 -1.51
C PRO A 40 3.49 13.82 -2.41
N LEU A 41 2.18 13.72 -2.31
CA LEU A 41 1.24 14.64 -2.94
C LEU A 41 0.92 15.81 -2.00
N LYS A 42 0.68 15.49 -0.73
CA LYS A 42 0.26 16.45 0.30
C LYS A 42 0.61 15.92 1.67
N LEU A 43 1.03 16.79 2.58
CA LEU A 43 1.17 16.49 4.00
C LEU A 43 0.22 17.40 4.77
N THR A 44 -0.51 16.86 5.73
CA THR A 44 -1.39 17.65 6.60
C THR A 44 -1.09 17.42 8.07
N VAL A 45 -1.32 18.45 8.88
CA VAL A 45 -1.40 18.37 10.35
C VAL A 45 -2.79 18.86 10.72
N ASP A 46 -3.59 18.02 11.37
CA ASP A 46 -4.99 18.32 11.75
C ASP A 46 -5.85 18.81 10.58
N ASN A 47 -5.68 18.15 9.42
CA ASN A 47 -6.31 18.46 8.13
C ASN A 47 -5.81 19.73 7.42
N GLU A 48 -4.99 20.56 8.08
CA GLU A 48 -4.35 21.72 7.45
C GLU A 48 -3.11 21.31 6.65
N ILE A 49 -2.97 21.86 5.44
CA ILE A 49 -1.83 21.57 4.57
C ILE A 49 -0.58 22.22 5.13
N VAL A 50 0.50 21.45 5.20
CA VAL A 50 1.81 21.94 5.63
C VAL A 50 2.87 21.63 4.58
N GLU A 51 3.96 22.40 4.63
CA GLU A 51 5.15 22.08 3.86
C GLU A 51 5.67 20.68 4.19
N TYR A 52 6.08 19.98 3.14
CA TYR A 52 6.66 18.66 3.25
C TYR A 52 8.07 18.76 3.85
N ALA A 53 8.33 17.97 4.89
CA ALA A 53 9.64 17.82 5.50
C ALA A 53 9.83 16.38 5.97
N ASN A 54 11.07 15.88 5.90
CA ASN A 54 11.42 14.56 6.41
C ASN A 54 12.76 14.62 7.18
N PRO A 55 12.76 14.46 8.52
CA PRO A 55 11.58 14.24 9.35
C PRO A 55 10.65 15.47 9.42
N LYS A 56 9.35 15.23 9.65
CA LYS A 56 8.41 16.27 10.06
C LYS A 56 8.50 16.43 11.58
N VAL A 57 8.86 17.63 12.03
CA VAL A 57 8.90 17.97 13.45
C VAL A 57 7.70 18.84 13.79
N LEU A 58 6.98 18.45 14.85
CA LEU A 58 5.97 19.29 15.50
C LEU A 58 6.55 19.75 16.83
N THR A 59 6.66 21.05 17.05
CA THR A 59 7.23 21.64 18.26
C THR A 59 6.13 22.16 19.17
N ASP A 60 6.43 22.27 20.46
CA ASP A 60 5.53 22.87 21.46
C ASP A 60 4.13 22.24 21.43
N ILE A 61 4.06 20.93 21.65
CA ILE A 61 2.80 20.20 21.60
C ILE A 61 1.88 20.65 22.75
N GLN A 62 0.70 21.16 22.42
CA GLN A 62 -0.31 21.64 23.37
C GLN A 62 -1.65 20.87 23.27
N SER A 63 -1.77 19.95 22.32
CA SER A 63 -2.95 19.12 22.10
C SER A 63 -2.58 17.84 21.35
N ASP A 64 -3.55 16.93 21.20
CA ASP A 64 -3.42 15.82 20.27
C ASP A 64 -3.30 16.35 18.83
N HIS A 65 -2.57 15.63 17.98
CA HIS A 65 -2.43 15.98 16.56
C HIS A 65 -2.51 14.75 15.66
N THR A 66 -3.00 14.94 14.44
CA THR A 66 -2.96 13.94 13.37
C THR A 66 -2.10 14.43 12.22
N VAL A 67 -1.00 13.73 11.94
CA VAL A 67 -0.17 13.94 10.75
C VAL A 67 -0.58 12.96 9.68
N ARG A 68 -1.03 13.45 8.52
CA ARG A 68 -1.45 12.59 7.41
C ARG A 68 -0.64 12.86 6.15
N LEU A 69 0.00 11.82 5.64
CA LEU A 69 0.68 11.81 4.36
C LEU A 69 -0.24 11.26 3.26
N TYR A 70 -0.42 12.07 2.22
CA TYR A 70 -1.03 11.65 0.97
C TYR A 70 0.05 11.41 -0.07
N THR A 71 -0.08 10.32 -0.82
CA THR A 71 0.87 9.96 -1.88
C THR A 71 0.19 9.81 -3.21
N GLN A 72 0.97 9.99 -4.27
CA GLN A 72 0.59 9.67 -5.64
C GLN A 72 1.73 8.89 -6.28
N THR A 73 1.44 8.10 -7.30
CA THR A 73 2.53 7.56 -8.12
C THR A 73 3.17 8.67 -8.94
N ILE A 74 4.44 8.50 -9.27
CA ILE A 74 5.11 9.28 -10.30
C ILE A 74 4.29 9.12 -11.60
N ASN A 75 4.13 10.21 -12.36
CA ASN A 75 3.33 10.19 -13.58
C ASN A 75 3.82 9.10 -14.56
N GLY A 76 2.90 8.25 -15.02
CA GLY A 76 3.20 7.10 -15.89
C GLY A 76 3.73 5.84 -15.18
N VAL A 77 4.14 5.95 -13.91
CA VAL A 77 4.60 4.81 -13.11
C VAL A 77 3.41 4.06 -12.51
N ILE A 78 3.47 2.74 -12.57
CA ILE A 78 2.55 1.83 -11.88
C ILE A 78 3.25 1.26 -10.65
N VAL A 79 2.53 1.17 -9.54
CA VAL A 79 2.95 0.38 -8.37
C VAL A 79 1.94 -0.74 -8.19
N ALA A 80 2.38 -1.98 -8.44
CA ALA A 80 1.55 -3.16 -8.34
C ALA A 80 1.03 -3.32 -6.91
N SER A 81 -0.27 -3.44 -6.79
CA SER A 81 -0.94 -3.75 -5.53
C SER A 81 -2.17 -4.58 -5.88
N GLY A 82 -2.42 -5.60 -5.09
CA GLY A 82 -3.52 -6.51 -5.31
C GLY A 82 -3.67 -7.40 -4.10
N GLY A 83 -4.69 -8.25 -4.15
CA GLY A 83 -4.93 -9.15 -3.05
C GLY A 83 -5.85 -10.29 -3.44
N VAL A 84 -6.17 -11.05 -2.41
CA VAL A 84 -7.10 -12.16 -2.49
C VAL A 84 -8.08 -12.06 -1.32
N TYR A 85 -9.30 -12.54 -1.51
CA TYR A 85 -10.13 -12.96 -0.40
C TYR A 85 -10.80 -14.30 -0.72
N ALA A 86 -11.03 -15.11 0.31
CA ALA A 86 -11.73 -16.39 0.17
C ALA A 86 -13.23 -16.15 -0.04
N ILE A 87 -13.80 -16.81 -1.05
CA ILE A 87 -15.25 -16.90 -1.26
C ILE A 87 -15.79 -18.09 -0.47
N ASN A 88 -15.05 -19.20 -0.52
CA ASN A 88 -15.27 -20.40 0.26
C ASN A 88 -13.93 -21.13 0.43
N ARG A 89 -13.96 -22.30 1.07
CA ARG A 89 -12.78 -23.12 1.39
C ARG A 89 -11.78 -23.24 0.22
N TYR A 90 -12.27 -23.47 -0.99
CA TYR A 90 -11.43 -23.69 -2.17
C TYR A 90 -11.42 -22.50 -3.14
N SER A 91 -12.47 -21.68 -3.17
CA SER A 91 -12.62 -20.63 -4.18
C SER A 91 -12.20 -19.27 -3.65
N HIS A 92 -11.36 -18.58 -4.42
CA HIS A 92 -10.77 -17.31 -4.04
C HIS A 92 -10.94 -16.29 -5.17
N PHE A 93 -11.24 -15.04 -4.81
CA PHE A 93 -11.28 -13.92 -5.74
C PHE A 93 -9.97 -13.14 -5.65
N PHE A 94 -9.30 -13.02 -6.80
CA PHE A 94 -8.11 -12.22 -6.98
C PHE A 94 -8.48 -10.88 -7.59
N TYR A 95 -7.91 -9.81 -7.05
CA TYR A 95 -8.18 -8.46 -7.52
C TYR A 95 -6.93 -7.60 -7.63
N ASP A 96 -6.90 -6.82 -8.69
CA ASP A 96 -6.00 -5.71 -8.91
C ASP A 96 -6.48 -4.49 -8.11
N ASN A 97 -5.55 -3.84 -7.42
CA ASN A 97 -5.72 -2.55 -6.81
C ASN A 97 -4.45 -1.70 -6.98
N SER A 98 -3.79 -1.86 -8.13
CA SER A 98 -2.53 -1.17 -8.44
C SER A 98 -2.73 0.33 -8.46
N MET A 99 -1.71 1.05 -7.99
CA MET A 99 -1.71 2.50 -7.96
C MET A 99 -1.12 3.04 -9.27
N PHE A 100 -1.69 4.12 -9.79
CA PHE A 100 -1.24 4.79 -11.00
C PHE A 100 -1.72 6.25 -11.00
N ASN A 101 -0.99 7.09 -11.71
CA ASN A 101 -1.29 8.49 -11.95
C ASN A 101 -1.02 8.75 -13.44
N GLY A 102 -2.07 9.18 -14.15
CA GLY A 102 -2.05 9.28 -15.62
C GLY A 102 -2.50 7.99 -16.32
N GLN A 103 -1.60 7.03 -16.51
CA GLN A 103 -1.88 5.82 -17.31
C GLN A 103 -2.18 4.59 -16.45
N ARG A 104 -3.42 4.10 -16.55
CA ARG A 104 -3.87 2.86 -15.90
C ARG A 104 -3.12 1.64 -16.48
N PRO A 105 -2.97 0.55 -15.71
CA PRO A 105 -2.59 -0.73 -16.29
C PRO A 105 -3.59 -1.17 -17.36
N HIS A 106 -3.10 -1.77 -18.44
CA HIS A 106 -3.92 -2.37 -19.50
C HIS A 106 -3.61 -3.86 -19.75
N THR A 107 -2.55 -4.37 -19.13
CA THR A 107 -2.21 -5.80 -19.15
C THR A 107 -1.95 -6.27 -17.72
N TRP A 108 -2.51 -7.42 -17.36
CA TRP A 108 -2.29 -8.10 -16.09
C TRP A 108 -1.75 -9.50 -16.34
N ARG A 109 -0.98 -10.02 -15.39
CA ARG A 109 -0.58 -11.42 -15.34
C ARG A 109 -0.52 -11.88 -13.90
N TRP A 110 -1.25 -12.95 -13.61
CA TRP A 110 -1.24 -13.63 -12.32
C TRP A 110 -0.64 -15.01 -12.52
N ASP A 111 0.45 -15.31 -11.85
CA ASP A 111 1.06 -16.63 -11.83
C ASP A 111 0.86 -17.25 -10.45
N ILE A 112 0.09 -18.34 -10.40
CA ILE A 112 -0.26 -19.06 -9.18
C ILE A 112 0.63 -20.29 -9.10
N SER A 113 1.82 -20.13 -8.53
CA SER A 113 2.80 -21.20 -8.38
C SER A 113 2.72 -21.79 -6.96
N GLY A 114 2.16 -22.99 -6.82
CA GLY A 114 2.10 -23.66 -5.51
C GLY A 114 2.10 -25.19 -5.50
N ASN A 115 1.94 -25.87 -6.65
CA ASN A 115 1.77 -27.33 -6.66
C ASN A 115 1.98 -28.01 -8.04
N GLY A 116 2.76 -27.41 -8.95
CA GLY A 116 3.01 -28.00 -10.27
C GLY A 116 1.95 -27.66 -11.35
N LEU A 117 0.96 -26.82 -11.04
CA LEU A 117 0.06 -26.21 -12.02
C LEU A 117 0.48 -24.76 -12.25
N THR A 118 1.16 -24.48 -13.36
CA THR A 118 1.41 -23.10 -13.80
C THR A 118 0.15 -22.53 -14.43
N THR A 119 -0.81 -22.11 -13.61
CA THR A 119 -1.98 -21.37 -14.12
C THR A 119 -1.63 -19.89 -14.16
N SER A 120 -1.44 -19.37 -15.37
CA SER A 120 -1.29 -17.94 -15.63
C SER A 120 -2.62 -17.35 -16.09
N PHE A 121 -3.10 -16.31 -15.41
CA PHE A 121 -4.30 -15.56 -15.82
C PHE A 121 -3.91 -14.17 -16.32
N THR A 122 -4.54 -13.71 -17.39
CA THR A 122 -4.30 -12.36 -17.96
C THR A 122 -5.44 -11.37 -17.71
N THR A 123 -6.56 -11.87 -17.16
CA THR A 123 -7.68 -11.04 -16.74
C THR A 123 -7.30 -10.21 -15.50
N GLN A 124 -7.76 -8.97 -15.42
CA GLN A 124 -7.51 -8.08 -14.30
C GLN A 124 -7.90 -8.70 -12.95
N ASN A 125 -9.15 -9.14 -12.83
CA ASN A 125 -9.72 -9.78 -11.66
C ASN A 125 -10.36 -11.10 -12.07
N PHE A 126 -10.27 -12.13 -11.23
CA PHE A 126 -10.86 -13.42 -11.54
C PHE A 126 -11.08 -14.25 -10.26
N THR A 127 -11.92 -15.26 -10.39
CA THR A 127 -12.11 -16.30 -9.37
C THR A 127 -11.46 -17.59 -9.85
N ILE A 128 -10.77 -18.28 -8.94
CA ILE A 128 -10.25 -19.63 -9.16
C ILE A 128 -10.68 -20.54 -8.01
N THR A 129 -10.93 -21.81 -8.32
CA THR A 129 -11.10 -22.88 -7.32
C THR A 129 -9.81 -23.69 -7.26
N PHE A 130 -9.18 -23.72 -6.10
CA PHE A 130 -7.98 -24.52 -5.88
C PHE A 130 -8.32 -26.02 -5.81
N PRO A 131 -7.53 -26.89 -6.46
CA PRO A 131 -7.79 -28.32 -6.49
C PRO A 131 -7.45 -29.02 -5.17
N ALA A 132 -6.60 -28.39 -4.35
CA ALA A 132 -6.14 -28.93 -3.07
C ALA A 132 -5.92 -27.81 -2.06
N LEU A 133 -6.01 -28.17 -0.78
CA LEU A 133 -5.56 -27.32 0.32
C LEU A 133 -4.04 -27.20 0.30
N GLY A 134 -3.51 -26.09 0.79
CA GLY A 134 -2.08 -25.86 0.88
C GLY A 134 -1.67 -24.40 0.68
N THR A 135 -0.37 -24.19 0.59
CA THR A 135 0.25 -22.88 0.45
C THR A 135 0.55 -22.58 -1.02
N TYR A 136 0.14 -21.40 -1.49
CA TYR A 136 0.34 -20.97 -2.88
C TYR A 136 1.09 -19.64 -2.92
N ASN A 137 2.14 -19.58 -3.74
CA ASN A 137 2.84 -18.32 -4.03
C ASN A 137 2.23 -17.68 -5.27
N ILE A 138 1.80 -16.44 -5.11
CA ILE A 138 1.14 -15.66 -6.15
C ILE A 138 2.10 -14.57 -6.59
N ASN A 139 2.40 -14.54 -7.89
CA ASN A 139 3.09 -13.43 -8.50
C ASN A 139 2.09 -12.64 -9.35
N PHE A 140 1.86 -11.41 -8.95
CA PHE A 140 1.01 -10.48 -9.68
C PHE A 140 1.88 -9.47 -10.40
N TRP A 141 1.63 -9.27 -11.69
CA TRP A 141 2.30 -8.29 -12.53
C TRP A 141 1.28 -7.51 -13.35
N CYS A 142 1.54 -6.23 -13.54
CA CYS A 142 0.73 -5.36 -14.39
C CYS A 142 1.59 -4.31 -15.10
N ARG A 143 1.14 -3.84 -16.26
CA ARG A 143 1.85 -2.81 -17.04
C ARG A 143 0.92 -1.88 -17.82
N ASN A 144 1.50 -0.76 -18.24
CA ASN A 144 0.99 0.13 -19.28
C ASN A 144 2.09 0.27 -20.38
N ASP A 145 1.98 1.33 -21.19
CA ASP A 145 2.94 1.60 -22.27
C ASP A 145 4.28 2.15 -21.78
N ILE A 146 4.34 2.66 -20.54
CA ILE A 146 5.49 3.38 -19.96
C ILE A 146 6.20 2.56 -18.87
N SER A 147 5.43 1.82 -18.06
CA SER A 147 5.88 1.20 -16.83
C SER A 147 5.27 -0.18 -16.65
N GLN A 148 5.99 -1.02 -15.91
CA GLN A 148 5.49 -2.29 -15.40
C GLN A 148 5.84 -2.42 -13.93
N SER A 149 5.07 -3.21 -13.19
CA SER A 149 5.30 -3.47 -11.77
C SER A 149 4.82 -4.86 -11.40
N SER A 150 5.35 -5.41 -10.30
CA SER A 150 4.95 -6.70 -9.78
C SER A 150 5.00 -6.74 -8.26
N MET A 151 4.18 -7.62 -7.68
CA MET A 151 4.25 -7.99 -6.28
C MET A 151 4.10 -9.51 -6.14
N SER A 152 4.63 -10.04 -5.04
CA SER A 152 4.45 -11.44 -4.67
C SER A 152 3.84 -11.53 -3.29
N PHE A 153 2.97 -12.51 -3.09
CA PHE A 153 2.40 -12.82 -1.79
C PHE A 153 2.04 -14.28 -1.71
N THR A 154 1.94 -14.79 -0.49
CA THR A 154 1.58 -16.18 -0.23
C THR A 154 0.17 -16.23 0.34
N ILE A 155 -0.58 -17.25 -0.05
CA ILE A 155 -1.91 -17.53 0.50
C ILE A 155 -1.92 -18.95 1.04
N GLU A 156 -2.73 -19.18 2.07
CA GLU A 156 -2.99 -20.51 2.59
C GLU A 156 -4.46 -20.86 2.34
N VAL A 157 -4.67 -21.95 1.61
CA VAL A 157 -6.00 -22.51 1.33
C VAL A 157 -6.21 -23.62 2.36
N GLN A 158 -7.08 -23.38 3.34
CA GLN A 158 -7.37 -24.28 4.46
C GLN A 158 -8.79 -24.82 4.39
#